data_AF-A0A0R5RPN1-F1
#
_entry.id   AF-A0A0R5RPN1-F1
#
_cell.length_a   1.000
_cell.length_b   1.000
_cell.length_c   1.000
_cell.angle_alpha   90.00
_cell.angle_beta   90.00
_cell.angle_gamma   90.00
#
_symmetry.space_group_name_H-M   'P 1'
#
loop_
_entity.id
_entity.type
_entity.pdbx_description
1 polymer ?
#
loop_
_entity_poly.entity_id
_entity_poly.type
_entity_poly.pdbx_seq_one_letter_code
_entity_poly.pdbx_strand_id
1 'polypeptide(L)' 'LHDLLSDREKEVLQLIDKGKMSKDIARILSISINTVNRHRQNILEKLQVSNSIEACRVAKELNLLHA' A
#
# COMPACT_ATOMS: atom_id res chain seq x y z
N LEU A 1 10.16 -17.93 0.24
CA LEU A 1 9.38 -17.12 -0.72
C LEU A 1 9.31 -15.74 -0.12
N HIS A 2 10.09 -14.80 -0.68
CA HIS A 2 10.20 -13.44 -0.14
C HIS A 2 8.83 -12.76 -0.16
N ASP A 3 8.47 -12.11 0.95
CA ASP A 3 7.30 -11.25 1.08
C ASP A 3 7.25 -10.24 -0.07
N LEU A 4 6.28 -10.37 -0.98
CA LEU A 4 6.16 -9.55 -2.21
C LEU A 4 6.12 -8.04 -1.90
N LEU A 5 5.54 -7.68 -0.75
CA LEU A 5 5.51 -6.33 -0.20
C LEU A 5 6.26 -6.31 1.13
N SER A 6 7.04 -5.26 1.36
CA SER A 6 7.62 -4.97 2.68
C SER A 6 6.53 -4.65 3.70
N ASP A 7 6.84 -4.76 4.99
CA ASP A 7 5.90 -4.45 6.07
C ASP A 7 5.34 -3.02 5.96
N ARG A 8 6.18 -2.05 5.58
CA ARG A 8 5.72 -0.66 5.36
C ARG A 8 4.82 -0.50 4.15
N GLU A 9 5.06 -1.26 3.08
CA GLU A 9 4.16 -1.26 1.93
C GLU A 9 2.81 -1.91 2.28
N LYS A 10 2.81 -2.97 3.08
CA LYS A 10 1.58 -3.58 3.61
C LYS A 10 0.80 -2.61 4.49
N GLU A 11 1.46 -1.91 5.42
CA GLU A 11 0.83 -0.88 6.27
C GLU A 11 0.20 0.25 5.44
N VAL A 12 0.96 0.78 4.46
CA VAL A 12 0.45 1.82 3.55
C VAL A 12 -0.76 1.31 2.78
N LEU A 13 -0.68 0.10 2.21
CA LEU A 13 -1.77 -0.49 1.45
C LEU A 13 -3.02 -0.73 2.31
N GLN A 14 -2.84 -1.14 3.58
CA GLN A 14 -3.95 -1.34 4.50
C GLN A 14 -4.65 -0.05 4.89
N LEU A 15 -3.92 1.07 5.00
CA LEU A 15 -4.53 2.36 5.22
C LEU A 15 -5.26 2.89 3.97
N ILE A 16 -4.74 2.59 2.78
CA ILE A 16 -5.44 2.87 1.51
C ILE A 16 -6.75 2.08 1.44
N ASP A 17 -6.74 0.81 1.78
CA ASP A 17 -7.95 -0.04 1.80
C ASP A 17 -9.00 0.47 2.81
N LYS A 18 -8.55 1.08 3.90
CA LYS A 18 -9.39 1.81 4.88
C LYS A 18 -9.85 3.20 4.40
N GLY A 19 -9.61 3.56 3.15
CA GLY A 19 -10.04 4.82 2.54
C GLY A 19 -9.24 6.05 2.99
N LYS A 20 -8.03 5.87 3.54
CA LYS A 20 -7.20 7.00 3.97
C LYS A 20 -6.48 7.66 2.79
N MET A 21 -6.45 8.99 2.80
CA MET A 21 -5.69 9.77 1.81
C MET A 21 -4.20 9.78 2.14
N SER A 22 -3.32 10.00 1.14
CA SER A 22 -1.86 10.08 1.36
C SER A 22 -1.45 11.04 2.49
N LYS A 23 -2.16 12.17 2.66
CA LYS A 23 -1.92 13.14 3.75
C LYS A 23 -2.20 12.55 5.13
N ASP A 24 -3.22 11.72 5.25
CA ASP A 24 -3.62 11.11 6.52
C ASP A 24 -2.70 9.93 6.83
N ILE A 25 -2.33 9.14 5.81
CA ILE A 25 -1.33 8.07 5.92
C ILE A 25 0.00 8.63 6.40
N ALA A 26 0.46 9.74 5.80
CA ALA A 26 1.69 10.43 6.20
C ALA A 26 1.65 10.82 7.68
N ARG A 27 0.54 11.37 8.16
CA ARG A 27 0.33 11.71 9.57
C ARG A 27 0.32 10.47 10.46
N ILE A 28 -0.43 9.43 10.09
CA ILE A 28 -0.57 8.19 10.88
C ILE A 28 0.78 7.48 11.04
N LEU A 29 1.55 7.38 9.95
CA LEU A 29 2.83 6.68 9.93
C LEU A 29 4.03 7.57 10.30
N SER A 30 3.79 8.85 10.60
CA SER A 30 4.83 9.85 10.92
C SER A 30 5.94 9.94 9.86
N ILE A 31 5.55 9.95 8.58
CA ILE A 31 6.45 10.07 7.42
C ILE A 31 5.96 11.17 6.46
N SER A 32 6.80 11.57 5.51
CA SER A 32 6.40 12.56 4.50
C SER A 32 5.37 11.98 3.51
N ILE A 33 4.53 12.85 2.94
CA ILE A 33 3.61 12.49 1.83
C ILE A 33 4.40 11.91 0.64
N ASN A 34 5.60 12.43 0.37
CA ASN A 34 6.47 11.91 -0.69
C ASN A 34 6.90 10.48 -0.41
N THR A 35 7.19 10.15 0.85
CA THR A 35 7.50 8.77 1.28
C THR A 35 6.30 7.86 1.07
N VAL A 36 5.09 8.29 1.43
CA VAL A 36 3.84 7.54 1.15
C VAL A 36 3.67 7.30 -0.34
N ASN A 37 3.85 8.33 -1.17
CA ASN A 37 3.72 8.21 -2.63
C ASN A 37 4.76 7.25 -3.22
N ARG A 38 5.99 7.24 -2.68
CA ARG A 38 7.01 6.26 -3.07
C ARG A 38 6.60 4.83 -2.71
N HIS A 39 6.06 4.60 -1.50
CA HIS A 39 5.53 3.28 -1.16
C HIS A 39 4.38 2.87 -2.09
N ARG A 40 3.46 3.80 -2.42
CA ARG A 40 2.38 3.54 -3.37
C ARG A 40 2.92 3.11 -4.73
N GLN A 41 3.89 3.84 -5.28
CA GLN A 41 4.51 3.51 -6.56
C GLN A 41 5.14 2.10 -6.53
N ASN A 42 5.92 1.79 -5.49
CA ASN A 42 6.52 0.47 -5.34
C ASN A 42 5.47 -0.65 -5.23
N ILE A 43 4.35 -0.40 -4.54
CA ILE A 43 3.26 -1.38 -4.44
C ILE A 43 2.67 -1.66 -5.82
N LEU A 44 2.39 -0.61 -6.61
CA LEU A 44 1.85 -0.77 -7.96
C LEU A 44 2.79 -1.57 -8.85
N GLU A 45 4.10 -1.26 -8.80
CA GLU A 45 5.13 -1.98 -9.54
C GLU A 45 5.25 -3.45 -9.10
N LYS A 46 5.27 -3.73 -7.80
CA LYS A 46 5.39 -5.09 -7.26
C LYS A 46 4.16 -5.95 -7.54
N LEU A 47 2.98 -5.35 -7.52
CA LEU A 47 1.72 -6.04 -7.83
C LEU A 47 1.35 -6.02 -9.32
N GLN A 48 2.12 -5.32 -10.16
CA GLN A 48 1.89 -5.18 -11.60
C GLN A 48 0.48 -4.63 -11.93
N VAL A 49 0.06 -3.60 -11.20
CA VAL A 49 -1.26 -2.95 -11.34
C VAL A 49 -1.12 -1.45 -11.56
N SER A 50 -2.17 -0.81 -12.07
CA SER A 50 -2.09 0.59 -12.51
C SER A 50 -2.63 1.59 -11.48
N ASN A 51 -3.38 1.13 -10.48
CA ASN A 51 -3.94 2.02 -9.46
C ASN A 51 -4.09 1.35 -8.09
N SER A 52 -4.28 2.18 -7.06
CA SER A 52 -4.33 1.72 -5.68
C SER A 52 -5.57 0.87 -5.35
N ILE A 53 -6.65 0.98 -6.12
CA ILE A 53 -7.86 0.16 -5.93
C ILE A 53 -7.58 -1.27 -6.40
N GLU A 54 -7.00 -1.42 -7.60
CA GLU A 54 -6.51 -2.70 -8.11
C GLU A 54 -5.49 -3.32 -7.16
N ALA A 55 -4.56 -2.53 -6.63
CA ALA A 55 -3.58 -3.00 -5.65
C ALA A 55 -4.24 -3.60 -4.40
N CYS A 56 -5.28 -2.96 -3.86
CA CYS A 56 -6.01 -3.49 -2.70
C CYS A 56 -6.74 -4.80 -3.05
N ARG A 57 -7.36 -4.88 -4.23
CA ARG A 57 -8.03 -6.10 -4.69
C ARG A 57 -7.05 -7.27 -4.85
N VAL A 58 -5.97 -7.05 -5.59
CA VAL A 58 -4.94 -8.08 -5.85
C VAL A 58 -4.26 -8.50 -4.55
N ALA A 59 -3.96 -7.56 -3.65
CA ALA A 59 -3.36 -7.91 -2.35
C ALA A 59 -4.28 -8.78 -1.47
N LYS A 60 -5.61 -8.60 -1.54
CA LYS A 60 -6.57 -9.48 -0.87
C LYS A 60 -6.59 -10.89 -1.49
N GLU A 61 -6.59 -10.98 -2.82
CA GLU A 61 -6.55 -12.27 -3.55
C GLU A 61 -5.26 -13.05 -3.27
N LEU A 62 -4.14 -12.35 -3.10
CA LEU A 62 -2.83 -12.94 -2.76
C LEU A 62 -2.64 -13.18 -1.26
N ASN A 63 -3.63 -12.91 -0.41
CA ASN A 63 -3.53 -12.98 1.06
C ASN A 63 -2.39 -12.12 1.65
N LEU A 64 -2.03 -11.02 0.98
CA LEU A 64 -1.05 -10.03 1.45
C LEU A 64 -1.70 -8.97 2.33
N LEU A 65 -3.03 -8.88 2.30
CA LEU A 65 -3.85 -7.94 3.06
C LEU A 65 -5.04 -8.69 3.67
N HIS A 66 -5.13 -8.67 4.99
CA HIS A 66 -6.26 -9.24 5.70
C HIS A 66 -7.39 -8.21 5.75
N ALA A 67 -8.59 -8.63 5.34
CA ALA A 67 -9.82 -7.86 5.43
C ALA A 67 -10.28 -7.70 6.89
#